data_AF-A0A1G4RNQ2-F1
#
_entry.id   AF-A0A1G4RNQ2-F1
#
_cell.length_a   1.000
_cell.length_b   1.000
_cell.length_c   1.000
_cell.angle_alpha   90.00
_cell.angle_beta   90.00
_cell.angle_gamma   90.00
#
_symmetry.space_group_name_H-M   'P 1'
#
loop_
_entity.id
_entity.type
_entity.pdbx_description
1 polymer ?
#
loop_
_entity_poly.entity_id
_entity_poly.type
_entity_poly.pdbx_seq_one_letter_code
_entity_poly.pdbx_strand_id
1 'polypeptide(L)'
;MKEWSRLEEVFLQLKSNSKQMAILDLQNEDDVERLEELQLQQADLRTLASDLRLEISKVDLPKELLSLINECLEEERAFVDRLYRLRMEYSNKIQEFRNAAITKQRYESNYSQTEGFFVDRQR
;
A
#
# COMPACT_ATOMS: atom_id res chain seq x y z
N MET A 1 -14.48 28.92 21.57
CA MET A 1 -14.06 27.92 20.57
C MET A 1 -12.73 27.36 21.05
N LYS A 2 -12.56 26.03 21.20
CA LYS A 2 -11.28 25.48 21.67
C LYS A 2 -10.22 25.77 20.61
N GLU A 3 -9.05 26.27 20.99
CA GLU A 3 -7.98 26.66 20.03
C GLU A 3 -7.49 25.48 19.19
N TRP A 4 -7.64 24.26 19.71
CA TRP A 4 -7.30 22.99 19.05
C TRP A 4 -8.48 22.29 18.35
N SER A 5 -9.68 22.88 18.31
CA SER A 5 -10.86 22.25 17.68
C SER A 5 -10.64 21.90 16.22
N ARG A 6 -9.98 22.79 15.48
CA ARG A 6 -9.65 22.57 14.06
C ARG A 6 -8.64 21.45 13.89
N LEU A 7 -7.67 21.36 14.79
CA LEU A 7 -6.66 20.30 14.77
C LEU A 7 -7.30 18.93 15.07
N GLU A 8 -8.24 18.89 16.02
CA GLU A 8 -9.03 17.70 16.33
C GLU A 8 -9.85 17.23 15.12
N GLU A 9 -10.52 18.14 14.41
CA GLU A 9 -11.26 17.84 13.17
C GLU A 9 -10.36 17.24 12.09
N VAL A 10 -9.15 17.78 11.91
CA VAL A 10 -8.18 17.26 10.94
C VAL A 10 -7.77 15.83 11.29
N PHE A 11 -7.48 15.54 12.57
CA PHE A 11 -7.13 14.18 12.99
C PHE A 11 -8.31 13.20 12.89
N LEU A 12 -9.54 13.64 13.12
CA LEU A 12 -10.73 12.82 12.88
C LEU A 12 -10.90 12.49 11.39
N GLN A 13 -10.62 13.44 10.50
CA GLN A 13 -10.61 13.20 9.05
C GLN A 13 -9.50 12.24 8.64
N LEU A 14 -8.28 12.41 9.16
CA LEU A 14 -7.17 11.47 8.92
C LEU A 14 -7.54 10.04 9.33
N LYS A 15 -8.14 9.88 10.51
CA LYS A 15 -8.63 8.59 10.99
C LYS A 15 -9.70 7.99 10.08
N SER A 16 -10.66 8.81 9.63
CA SER A 16 -11.68 8.37 8.69
C SER A 16 -11.07 7.87 7.37
N ASN A 17 -10.09 8.60 6.83
CA ASN A 17 -9.38 8.21 5.62
C ASN A 17 -8.61 6.90 5.83
N SER A 18 -7.89 6.74 6.95
CA SER A 18 -7.19 5.49 7.28
C SER A 18 -8.13 4.29 7.35
N LYS A 19 -9.33 4.45 7.92
CA LYS A 19 -10.35 3.39 7.95
C LYS A 19 -10.91 3.06 6.57
N GLN A 20 -11.14 4.07 5.72
CA GLN A 20 -11.56 3.85 4.34
C GLN A 20 -10.49 3.09 3.56
N MET A 21 -9.22 3.47 3.70
CA MET A 21 -8.10 2.77 3.05
C MET A 21 -7.98 1.31 3.55
N ALA A 22 -8.28 1.06 4.82
CA ALA A 22 -8.21 -0.28 5.40
C ALA A 22 -9.23 -1.27 4.83
N ILE A 23 -10.36 -0.81 4.30
CA ILE A 23 -11.41 -1.68 3.73
C ILE A 23 -11.32 -1.87 2.21
N LEU A 24 -10.45 -1.11 1.52
CA LEU A 24 -10.26 -1.24 0.07
C LEU A 24 -9.74 -2.62 -0.32
N ASP A 25 -10.24 -3.15 -1.42
CA ASP A 25 -9.72 -4.35 -2.08
C ASP A 25 -8.65 -3.98 -3.11
N LEU A 26 -7.39 -4.12 -2.71
CA LEU A 26 -6.23 -3.78 -3.53
C LEU A 26 -5.93 -4.80 -4.65
N GLN A 27 -6.88 -5.70 -4.93
CA GLN A 27 -6.90 -6.53 -6.14
C GLN A 27 -7.82 -5.94 -7.23
N ASN A 28 -8.67 -4.97 -6.89
CA ASN A 28 -9.54 -4.25 -7.82
C ASN A 28 -8.89 -2.92 -8.22
N GLU A 29 -8.89 -2.61 -9.52
CA GLU A 29 -8.29 -1.41 -10.09
C GLU A 29 -9.00 -0.13 -9.62
N ASP A 30 -10.33 -0.13 -9.52
CA ASP A 30 -11.12 1.01 -9.02
C ASP A 30 -10.75 1.39 -7.57
N ASP A 31 -10.49 0.37 -6.75
CA ASP A 31 -10.10 0.56 -5.35
C ASP A 31 -8.64 1.04 -5.22
N VAL A 32 -7.79 0.78 -6.22
CA VAL A 32 -6.43 1.31 -6.28
C VAL A 32 -6.46 2.79 -6.63
N GLU A 33 -7.26 3.22 -7.62
CA GLU A 33 -7.44 4.64 -7.91
C GLU A 33 -8.00 5.38 -6.68
N ARG A 34 -8.99 4.77 -6.02
CA ARG A 34 -9.55 5.33 -4.78
C ARG A 34 -8.52 5.41 -3.65
N LEU A 35 -7.59 4.46 -3.57
CA LEU A 35 -6.49 4.51 -2.61
C LEU A 35 -5.59 5.72 -2.86
N GLU A 36 -5.23 6.01 -4.11
CA GLU A 36 -4.39 7.16 -4.46
C GLU A 36 -5.06 8.48 -4.08
N GLU A 37 -6.36 8.63 -4.35
CA GLU A 37 -7.13 9.81 -3.94
C GLU A 37 -7.11 10.00 -2.42
N LEU A 38 -7.33 8.92 -1.65
CA LEU A 38 -7.32 8.98 -0.19
C LEU A 38 -5.92 9.30 0.37
N GLN A 39 -4.85 8.83 -0.29
CA GLN A 39 -3.47 9.15 0.08
C GLN A 39 -3.13 10.62 -0.18
N LEU A 40 -3.58 11.18 -1.31
CA LEU A 40 -3.44 12.61 -1.59
C LEU A 40 -4.15 13.45 -0.53
N GLN A 41 -5.40 13.11 -0.19
CA GLN A 41 -6.14 13.78 0.88
C GLN A 41 -5.43 13.68 2.23
N GLN A 42 -4.84 12.52 2.57
CA GLN A 42 -4.05 12.40 3.79
C GLN A 42 -2.81 13.31 3.78
N ALA A 43 -2.12 13.48 2.65
CA ALA A 43 -0.97 14.36 2.54
C ALA A 43 -1.36 15.83 2.76
N ASP A 44 -2.48 16.26 2.19
CA ASP A 44 -3.02 17.60 2.39
C ASP A 44 -3.40 17.83 3.87
N LEU A 45 -4.10 16.88 4.48
CA LEU A 45 -4.49 16.94 5.90
C LEU A 45 -3.28 16.96 6.84
N ARG A 46 -2.20 16.23 6.54
CA ARG A 46 -0.95 16.28 7.33
C ARG A 46 -0.27 17.63 7.23
N THR A 47 -0.28 18.24 6.05
CA THR A 47 0.26 19.59 5.84
C THR A 47 -0.55 20.59 6.65
N LEU A 48 -1.88 20.53 6.55
CA LEU A 48 -2.78 21.37 7.34
C LEU A 48 -2.61 21.18 8.85
N ALA A 49 -2.46 19.94 9.32
CA ALA A 49 -2.21 19.65 10.74
C ALA A 49 -0.88 20.26 11.22
N SER A 50 0.15 20.25 10.37
CA SER A 50 1.46 20.83 10.67
C SER A 50 1.38 22.35 10.79
N ASP A 51 0.69 23.00 9.86
CA ASP A 51 0.47 24.46 9.88
C ASP A 51 -0.32 24.88 11.12
N LEU A 52 -1.44 24.18 11.40
CA LEU A 52 -2.23 24.42 12.62
C LEU A 52 -1.43 24.19 13.89
N ARG A 53 -0.52 23.21 13.92
CA ARG A 53 0.35 22.98 15.07
C ARG A 53 1.33 24.13 15.29
N LEU A 54 1.83 24.77 14.23
CA LEU A 54 2.69 25.95 14.34
C LEU A 54 1.92 27.14 14.93
N GLU A 55 0.67 27.33 14.53
CA GLU A 55 -0.21 28.38 15.07
C GLU A 55 -0.50 28.19 16.57
N ILE A 56 -0.70 26.93 17.00
CA ILE A 56 -1.08 26.57 18.38
C ILE A 56 0.18 26.25 19.24
N SER A 57 1.39 26.53 18.74
CA SER A 57 2.67 26.11 19.35
C SER A 57 2.90 26.52 20.81
N LYS A 58 2.13 27.48 21.33
CA LYS A 58 2.20 27.98 22.72
C LYS A 58 1.30 27.23 23.70
N VAL A 59 0.48 26.28 23.22
CA VAL A 59 -0.54 25.60 24.02
C VAL A 59 -0.19 24.12 24.16
N ASP A 60 -0.26 23.63 25.39
CA ASP A 60 -0.16 22.20 25.68
C ASP A 60 -1.34 21.47 25.04
N LEU A 61 -1.03 20.43 24.28
CA LEU A 61 -2.06 19.63 23.62
C LEU A 61 -2.82 18.82 24.69
N PRO A 62 -4.17 18.78 24.61
CA PRO A 62 -4.96 17.98 25.51
C PRO A 62 -4.66 16.48 25.32
N LYS A 63 -4.80 15.69 26.39
CA LYS A 63 -4.49 14.25 26.38
C LYS A 63 -5.38 13.49 25.38
N GLU A 64 -6.61 13.94 25.20
CA GLU A 64 -7.57 13.38 24.26
C GLU A 64 -7.06 13.49 22.82
N LEU A 65 -6.49 14.64 22.46
CA LEU A 65 -5.92 14.86 21.12
C LEU A 65 -4.65 14.04 20.91
N LEU A 66 -3.82 13.88 21.95
CA LEU A 66 -2.66 12.98 21.89
C LEU A 66 -3.07 11.51 21.71
N SER A 67 -4.15 11.07 22.36
CA SER A 67 -4.73 9.74 22.13
C SER A 67 -5.15 9.56 20.68
N LEU A 68 -5.88 10.54 20.13
CA LEU A 68 -6.34 10.50 18.75
C LEU A 68 -5.17 10.44 17.75
N ILE A 69 -4.09 11.20 18.00
CA ILE A 69 -2.88 11.16 17.17
C ILE A 69 -2.26 9.76 17.19
N ASN A 70 -2.14 9.14 18.38
CA ASN A 70 -1.58 7.80 18.50
C ASN A 70 -2.45 6.77 17.77
N GLU A 71 -3.77 6.87 17.88
CA GLU A 71 -4.69 5.99 17.14
C GLU A 71 -4.51 6.13 15.63
N CYS A 72 -4.38 7.36 15.11
CA CYS A 72 -4.09 7.58 13.69
C CYS A 72 -2.75 6.94 13.26
N LEU A 73 -1.71 7.05 14.10
CA LEU A 73 -0.41 6.44 13.83
C LEU A 73 -0.46 4.91 13.83
N GLU A 74 -1.22 4.30 14.74
CA GLU A 74 -1.41 2.86 14.79
C GLU A 74 -2.16 2.34 13.56
N GLU A 75 -3.24 3.01 13.16
CA GLU A 75 -3.99 2.67 11.94
C GLU A 75 -3.10 2.80 10.68
N GLU A 76 -2.29 3.86 10.59
CA GLU A 76 -1.36 4.04 9.48
C GLU A 76 -0.29 2.93 9.42
N ARG A 77 0.30 2.57 10.57
CA ARG A 77 1.28 1.46 10.63
C ARG A 77 0.67 0.14 10.17
N ALA A 78 -0.52 -0.18 10.66
CA ALA A 78 -1.23 -1.39 10.27
C ALA A 78 -1.51 -1.43 8.75
N PHE A 79 -1.85 -0.28 8.17
CA PHE A 79 -2.06 -0.15 6.73
C PHE A 79 -0.77 -0.34 5.93
N VAL A 80 0.33 0.28 6.35
CA VAL A 80 1.65 0.12 5.71
C VAL A 80 2.11 -1.35 5.76
N ASP A 81 1.91 -2.03 6.89
CA ASP A 81 2.23 -3.46 7.03
C ASP A 81 1.37 -4.33 6.10
N ARG A 82 0.12 -3.94 5.83
CA ARG A 82 -0.74 -4.61 4.84
C ARG A 82 -0.18 -4.42 3.42
N LEU A 83 0.20 -3.20 3.05
CA LEU A 83 0.80 -2.91 1.74
C LEU A 83 2.11 -3.68 1.54
N TYR A 84 2.95 -3.75 2.56
CA TYR A 84 4.20 -4.50 2.50
C TYR A 84 3.96 -5.99 2.24
N ARG A 85 2.99 -6.60 2.93
CA ARG A 85 2.61 -8.00 2.73
C ARG A 85 2.11 -8.27 1.30
N LEU A 86 1.24 -7.41 0.77
CA LEU A 86 0.75 -7.52 -0.61
C LEU A 86 1.88 -7.39 -1.63
N ARG A 87 2.79 -6.44 -1.43
CA ARG A 87 3.97 -6.29 -2.28
C ARG A 87 4.82 -7.55 -2.30
N MET A 88 5.04 -8.18 -1.14
CA MET A 88 5.79 -9.44 -1.05
C MET A 88 5.07 -10.58 -1.77
N GLU A 89 3.75 -10.67 -1.64
CA GLU A 89 2.94 -11.68 -2.35
C GLU A 89 3.05 -11.53 -3.87
N TYR A 90 2.87 -10.31 -4.40
CA TYR A 90 3.02 -10.05 -5.83
C TYR A 90 4.44 -10.32 -6.31
N SER A 91 5.47 -9.97 -5.53
CA SER A 91 6.85 -10.28 -5.86
C SER A 91 7.09 -11.80 -5.97
N ASN A 92 6.53 -12.59 -5.06
CA ASN A 92 6.63 -14.05 -5.11
C ASN A 92 5.91 -14.62 -6.34
N LYS A 93 4.68 -14.17 -6.63
CA LYS A 93 3.93 -14.56 -7.83
C LYS A 93 4.72 -14.27 -9.11
N ILE A 94 5.31 -13.08 -9.23
CA ILE A 94 6.16 -12.71 -10.38
C ILE A 94 7.35 -13.66 -10.51
N GLN A 95 7.99 -14.03 -9.39
CA GLN A 95 9.12 -14.95 -9.41
C GLN A 95 8.70 -16.36 -9.84
N GLU A 96 7.53 -16.84 -9.38
CA GLU A 96 6.95 -18.11 -9.82
C GLU A 96 6.68 -18.12 -11.32
N PHE A 97 6.09 -17.05 -11.88
CA PHE A 97 5.88 -16.91 -13.31
C PHE A 97 7.19 -16.94 -14.11
N ARG A 98 8.23 -16.24 -13.62
CA ARG A 98 9.56 -16.27 -14.25
C ARG A 98 10.17 -17.66 -14.24
N ASN A 99 10.09 -18.36 -13.10
CA ASN A 99 10.59 -19.72 -12.98
C ASN A 99 9.83 -20.68 -13.92
N ALA A 100 8.50 -20.56 -14.00
CA ALA A 100 7.67 -21.34 -14.91
C ALA A 100 8.03 -21.08 -16.38
N ALA A 101 8.24 -19.81 -16.76
CA ALA A 101 8.65 -19.44 -18.11
C ALA A 101 10.01 -20.03 -18.49
N ILE A 102 11.01 -19.93 -17.60
CA ILE A 102 12.34 -20.53 -17.81
C ILE A 102 12.22 -22.05 -17.96
N THR A 103 11.39 -22.67 -17.13
CA THR A 103 11.18 -24.13 -17.14
C THR A 103 10.55 -24.58 -18.45
N LYS A 104 9.49 -23.89 -18.90
CA LYS A 104 8.84 -24.12 -20.19
C LYS A 104 9.83 -23.98 -21.35
N GLN A 105 10.63 -22.91 -21.37
CA GLN A 105 11.65 -22.70 -22.41
C GLN A 105 12.69 -23.82 -22.45
N ARG A 106 13.12 -24.34 -21.29
CA ARG A 106 14.02 -25.50 -21.21
C ARG A 106 13.37 -26.77 -21.75
N TYR A 107 12.11 -27.02 -21.41
CA TYR A 107 11.37 -28.16 -21.96
C TYR A 107 11.24 -28.09 -23.48
N GLU A 108 10.84 -26.94 -24.04
CA GLU A 108 10.70 -26.74 -25.49
C GLU A 108 12.04 -26.86 -26.23
N SER A 109 13.14 -26.35 -25.64
CA SER A 109 14.49 -26.50 -26.19
C SER A 109 14.96 -27.96 -26.17
N ASN A 110 14.76 -28.68 -25.07
CA ASN A 110 15.15 -30.09 -24.97
C ASN A 110 14.30 -31.00 -25.87
N TYR A 111 13.01 -30.69 -26.01
CA TYR A 111 12.09 -31.41 -26.89
C TYR A 111 12.46 -31.22 -28.37
N SER A 112 12.71 -29.98 -28.81
CA SER A 112 13.10 -29.71 -30.20
C SER A 112 14.47 -30.31 -30.56
N GLN A 113 15.42 -30.36 -29.63
CA GLN A 113 16.70 -31.06 -29.82
C GLN A 113 16.54 -32.58 -29.92
N THR A 114 15.65 -33.18 -29.14
CA THR A 114 15.43 -34.63 -29.19
C THR A 114 14.68 -35.04 -30.45
N GLU A 115 13.65 -34.30 -30.88
CA GLU A 115 12.98 -34.55 -32.17
C GLU A 115 13.94 -34.40 -33.37
N GLY A 116 14.81 -33.39 -33.39
CA GLY A 116 15.84 -33.25 -34.42
C GLY A 116 16.81 -34.44 -34.48
N PHE A 117 17.14 -35.03 -33.32
CA PHE A 117 18.01 -36.21 -33.22
C PHE A 117 17.38 -37.49 -33.79
N PHE A 118 16.05 -37.60 -33.77
CA PHE A 118 15.33 -38.75 -34.36
C PHE A 118 15.19 -38.64 -35.88
N VAL A 119 15.06 -37.42 -36.43
CA VAL A 119 14.93 -37.21 -37.88
C VAL A 119 16.24 -37.49 -38.63
N ASP A 120 17.40 -37.18 -38.04
CA ASP A 120 18.71 -37.39 -38.68
C ASP A 120 19.19 -38.86 -38.72
N ARG A 121 18.61 -39.76 -37.92
CA ARG A 121 18.97 -41.19 -37.91
C ARG A 121 18.16 -42.06 -38.88
N GLN A 122 17.21 -41.48 -39.63
CA GLN A 122 16.39 -42.19 -40.61
C GLN A 122 16.85 -42.01 -42.07
N ARG A 123 18.07 -41.50 -42.31
CA ARG A 123 18.68 -41.41 -43.64
C ARG A 123 19.91 -42.28 -43.79
#